data_AF-A0A2E7CI94-F1
#
_entry.id   AF-A0A2E7CI94-F1
#
_cell.length_a   1.000
_cell.length_b   1.000
_cell.length_c   1.000
_cell.angle_alpha   90.00
_cell.angle_beta   90.00
_cell.angle_gamma   90.00
#
_symmetry.space_group_name_H-M   'P 1'
#
loop_
_entity.id
_entity.type
_entity.pdbx_description
1 polymer ?
#
loop_
_entity_poly.entity_id
_entity_poly.type
_entity_poly.pdbx_seq_one_letter_code
_entity_poly.pdbx_strand_id
1 'polypeptide(L)'
;MIFLSLLGCSEQSLNEIDNSKYVDGALIEVDPQVIDYGLVFGPQEASFTVRSVGVQPLEVSDLQFVGPDALNFTLVNQDDVSYTLEPEEERTIEVIFTPIEEGEVQAQAILSSNDYYAANTAVTLTGEGPQSELKITPNPYDFGDVLIGCGQIGELTLENTGNEPIVVSEISHSEGVFSITSMSELPLELLPGATSMVELTYDPTEEVGDSGTLTVVADDTLGTHSALQMGAGVLAGVVEQIWDNAIDPPSDIMFAVDHSCSMSDDASAVASNFSSFIGQLSNYSNDWQIMVGFGEQGCNLGGILNPNTPNYVTTFQNSVQCDWSVPECNPFNFGSSDPYEEALLTTASLSIENTDPGECNAGFMREDALLHIVLVSDEPEQSAQDWQTLADQIIAKKGSAGMVRISAIAGDYPSGCQSGSNSADVGTGYWEASNYTNGVFLSICSAWADPANIELLAEASVLLDTYPLNTEPVESTIRVFVNGAEPSADIWYYDESINSVVFGQSVPGEGSQVRVEYVPAVPCD
;
A
#
# COMPACT_ATOMS: atom_id res chain seq x y z
N MET A 1 -46.53 -50.55 68.05
CA MET A 1 -46.07 -49.41 68.87
C MET A 1 -46.43 -48.16 68.10
N ILE A 2 -47.35 -47.37 68.66
CA ILE A 2 -47.52 -45.91 68.52
C ILE A 2 -47.94 -45.30 67.16
N PHE A 3 -48.93 -44.42 67.32
CA PHE A 3 -49.77 -43.56 66.48
C PHE A 3 -49.11 -42.38 65.70
N LEU A 4 -49.99 -41.72 64.91
CA LEU A 4 -50.05 -40.28 64.47
C LEU A 4 -49.24 -39.92 63.20
N SER A 5 -49.73 -39.21 62.17
CA SER A 5 -51.05 -38.67 61.80
C SER A 5 -50.99 -37.94 60.43
N LEU A 6 -52.11 -37.97 59.70
CA LEU A 6 -52.79 -36.95 58.86
C LEU A 6 -52.00 -35.97 57.98
N LEU A 7 -52.38 -35.97 56.69
CA LEU A 7 -52.93 -34.88 55.84
C LEU A 7 -53.14 -35.50 54.44
N GLY A 8 -54.22 -35.39 53.68
CA GLY A 8 -55.53 -34.74 53.79
C GLY A 8 -56.22 -35.02 52.44
N CYS A 9 -57.46 -35.50 52.46
CA CYS A 9 -58.29 -35.81 51.29
C CYS A 9 -58.89 -34.55 50.66
N SER A 10 -59.21 -34.59 49.35
CA SER A 10 -60.62 -34.52 48.92
C SER A 10 -60.76 -34.89 47.43
N GLU A 11 -61.27 -36.09 47.16
CA GLU A 11 -62.10 -36.33 45.97
C GLU A 11 -63.39 -35.52 46.14
N GLN A 12 -63.69 -34.63 45.20
CA GLN A 12 -64.97 -33.96 45.11
C GLN A 12 -65.77 -34.49 43.92
N SER A 13 -66.73 -35.33 44.26
CA SER A 13 -68.15 -35.19 43.90
C SER A 13 -68.49 -35.09 42.41
N LEU A 14 -68.96 -36.22 41.88
CA LEU A 14 -69.95 -36.26 40.81
C LEU A 14 -71.22 -35.54 41.30
N ASN A 15 -71.39 -34.30 40.87
CA ASN A 15 -72.68 -33.63 40.93
C ASN A 15 -73.48 -33.98 39.68
N GLU A 16 -74.74 -34.32 39.94
CA GLU A 16 -75.81 -34.53 38.98
C GLU A 16 -75.85 -33.38 37.96
N ILE A 17 -75.94 -33.73 36.68
CA ILE A 17 -76.01 -32.79 35.56
C ILE A 17 -77.29 -31.96 35.71
N ASP A 18 -77.15 -30.70 36.10
CA ASP A 18 -78.21 -29.71 35.96
C ASP A 18 -78.39 -29.40 34.46
N ASN A 19 -79.39 -30.04 33.85
CA ASN A 19 -79.80 -29.88 32.47
C ASN A 19 -80.50 -28.52 32.19
N SER A 20 -80.24 -27.47 32.99
CA SER A 20 -80.86 -26.15 32.85
C SER A 20 -79.92 -25.07 32.30
N LYS A 21 -79.40 -25.29 31.09
CA LYS A 21 -79.09 -24.21 30.14
C LYS A 21 -78.91 -24.73 28.70
N TYR A 22 -79.89 -25.48 28.20
CA TYR A 22 -80.10 -25.49 26.74
C TYR A 22 -80.56 -24.09 26.38
N VAL A 23 -79.66 -23.29 25.82
CA VAL A 23 -80.01 -22.01 25.22
C VAL A 23 -80.80 -22.36 23.96
N ASP A 24 -82.07 -21.97 23.94
CA ASP A 24 -82.95 -22.17 22.79
C ASP A 24 -82.55 -21.19 21.69
N GLY A 25 -81.57 -21.57 20.88
CA GLY A 25 -81.05 -20.75 19.80
C GLY A 25 -79.95 -21.44 18.99
N ALA A 26 -79.60 -20.83 17.86
CA ALA A 26 -78.41 -21.19 17.09
C ALA A 26 -77.15 -20.76 17.85
N LEU A 27 -76.14 -21.62 17.87
CA LEU A 27 -74.83 -21.34 18.45
C LEU A 27 -73.73 -21.81 17.49
N ILE A 28 -72.78 -20.94 17.19
CA ILE A 28 -71.62 -21.16 16.33
C ILE A 28 -70.39 -21.48 17.19
N GLU A 29 -69.67 -22.51 16.79
CA GLU A 29 -68.32 -22.79 17.25
C GLU A 29 -67.39 -22.84 16.05
N VAL A 30 -66.21 -22.23 16.16
CA VAL A 30 -65.16 -22.29 15.13
C VAL A 30 -63.88 -22.86 15.71
N ASP A 31 -63.28 -23.81 14.99
CA ASP A 31 -62.04 -24.47 15.41
C ASP A 31 -61.12 -24.74 14.19
N PRO A 32 -59.86 -24.27 14.19
CA PRO A 32 -59.26 -23.40 15.20
C PRO A 32 -59.73 -21.94 15.09
N GLN A 33 -59.60 -21.18 16.20
CA GLN A 33 -59.86 -19.73 16.22
C GLN A 33 -58.71 -18.89 15.65
N VAL A 34 -57.54 -19.50 15.44
CA VAL A 34 -56.36 -18.89 14.83
C VAL A 34 -55.81 -19.86 13.79
N ILE A 35 -55.62 -19.37 12.57
CA ILE A 35 -54.85 -20.04 11.54
C ILE A 35 -53.56 -19.25 11.37
N ASP A 36 -52.44 -19.91 11.65
CA ASP A 36 -51.12 -19.42 11.36
C ASP A 36 -50.56 -20.18 10.17
N TYR A 37 -50.36 -19.49 9.06
CA TYR A 37 -49.80 -20.06 7.83
C TYR A 37 -48.28 -20.22 7.91
N GLY A 38 -47.61 -19.56 8.86
CA GLY A 38 -46.15 -19.49 8.92
C GLY A 38 -45.55 -18.75 7.73
N LEU A 39 -44.31 -19.08 7.38
CA LEU A 39 -43.61 -18.52 6.22
C LEU A 39 -44.07 -19.16 4.91
N VAL A 40 -44.51 -18.31 3.98
CA VAL A 40 -45.17 -18.74 2.74
C VAL A 40 -44.58 -18.01 1.53
N PHE A 41 -44.13 -18.77 0.52
CA PHE A 41 -43.54 -18.23 -0.73
C PHE A 41 -44.51 -18.24 -1.92
N GLY A 42 -45.76 -18.66 -1.73
CA GLY A 42 -46.79 -18.78 -2.77
C GLY A 42 -48.14 -19.20 -2.19
N PRO A 43 -49.19 -19.44 -2.99
CA PRO A 43 -50.51 -19.76 -2.45
C PRO A 43 -50.50 -20.98 -1.53
N GLN A 44 -50.99 -20.84 -0.30
CA GLN A 44 -51.09 -21.91 0.69
C GLN A 44 -52.51 -22.00 1.25
N GLU A 45 -53.06 -23.21 1.27
CA GLU A 45 -54.39 -23.49 1.81
C GLU A 45 -54.32 -23.91 3.29
N ALA A 46 -55.26 -23.43 4.07
CA ALA A 46 -55.57 -23.91 5.40
C ALA A 46 -57.09 -23.88 5.62
N SER A 47 -57.58 -24.52 6.67
CA SER A 47 -59.01 -24.58 6.94
C SER A 47 -59.35 -24.46 8.41
N PHE A 48 -60.58 -24.00 8.66
CA PHE A 48 -61.22 -24.06 9.96
C PHE A 48 -62.61 -24.68 9.81
N THR A 49 -63.09 -25.29 10.88
CA THR A 49 -64.40 -25.93 10.92
C THR A 49 -65.39 -25.03 11.65
N VAL A 50 -66.54 -24.82 11.04
CA VAL A 50 -67.70 -24.15 11.64
C VAL A 50 -68.70 -25.22 12.05
N ARG A 51 -69.06 -25.27 13.33
CA ARG A 51 -69.99 -26.24 13.90
C ARG A 51 -71.21 -25.55 14.48
N SER A 52 -72.38 -26.12 14.21
CA SER A 52 -73.62 -25.75 14.90
C SER A 52 -73.73 -26.55 16.21
N VAL A 53 -73.52 -25.88 17.35
CA VAL A 53 -73.61 -26.48 18.69
C VAL A 53 -74.91 -26.11 19.42
N GLY A 54 -75.78 -25.35 18.75
CA GLY A 54 -77.11 -24.99 19.23
C GLY A 54 -78.17 -26.05 18.92
N VAL A 55 -79.42 -25.74 19.28
CA VAL A 55 -80.59 -26.62 19.01
C VAL A 55 -81.50 -26.11 17.90
N GLN A 56 -81.15 -24.97 17.29
CA GLN A 56 -81.83 -24.42 16.11
C GLN A 56 -80.83 -24.31 14.94
N PRO A 57 -81.30 -24.29 13.67
CA PRO A 57 -80.43 -24.13 12.51
C PRO A 57 -79.59 -22.85 12.59
N LEU A 58 -78.27 -23.00 12.38
CA LEU A 58 -77.32 -21.90 12.32
C LEU A 58 -77.27 -21.37 10.89
N GLU A 59 -77.67 -20.12 10.69
CA GLU A 59 -77.57 -19.41 9.42
C GLU A 59 -76.33 -18.52 9.45
N VAL A 60 -75.33 -18.83 8.62
CA VAL A 60 -74.21 -17.95 8.32
C VAL A 60 -74.61 -17.12 7.09
N SER A 61 -74.77 -15.82 7.26
CA SER A 61 -75.28 -14.92 6.23
C SER A 61 -74.17 -14.24 5.42
N ASP A 62 -72.95 -14.17 5.97
CA ASP A 62 -71.81 -13.54 5.33
C ASP A 62 -70.48 -14.08 5.91
N LEU A 63 -69.46 -14.17 5.07
CA LEU A 63 -68.08 -14.41 5.46
C LEU A 63 -67.18 -13.43 4.69
N GLN A 64 -66.49 -12.58 5.42
CA GLN A 64 -65.59 -11.58 4.84
C GLN A 64 -64.24 -11.55 5.54
N PHE A 65 -63.18 -11.28 4.76
CA PHE A 65 -61.86 -10.98 5.31
C PHE A 65 -61.75 -9.48 5.60
N VAL A 66 -61.35 -9.14 6.82
CA VAL A 66 -61.13 -7.75 7.26
C VAL A 66 -59.75 -7.59 7.88
N GLY A 67 -59.24 -6.37 7.87
CA GLY A 67 -57.91 -6.05 8.37
C GLY A 67 -57.06 -5.35 7.32
N PRO A 68 -55.86 -4.87 7.71
CA PRO A 68 -54.93 -4.21 6.79
C PRO A 68 -54.53 -5.13 5.63
N ASP A 69 -54.38 -6.43 5.91
CA ASP A 69 -53.79 -7.39 4.98
C ASP A 69 -54.81 -8.37 4.41
N ALA A 70 -56.11 -8.03 4.49
CA ALA A 70 -57.21 -8.91 4.08
C ALA A 70 -57.12 -9.37 2.61
N LEU A 71 -56.48 -8.57 1.75
CA LEU A 71 -56.28 -8.90 0.32
C LEU A 71 -55.37 -10.11 0.09
N ASN A 72 -54.60 -10.52 1.09
CA ASN A 72 -53.78 -11.72 1.03
C ASN A 72 -54.60 -13.02 1.18
N PHE A 73 -55.89 -12.94 1.54
CA PHE A 73 -56.72 -14.10 1.85
C PHE A 73 -57.92 -14.21 0.90
N THR A 74 -58.18 -15.43 0.40
CA THR A 74 -59.34 -15.72 -0.45
C THR A 74 -59.97 -17.05 -0.07
N LEU A 75 -61.27 -17.21 -0.32
CA LEU A 75 -61.94 -18.51 -0.17
C LEU A 75 -61.58 -19.42 -1.34
N VAL A 76 -61.28 -20.69 -1.06
CA VAL A 76 -61.16 -21.73 -2.10
C VAL A 76 -62.49 -21.86 -2.83
N ASN A 77 -63.59 -21.94 -2.06
CA ASN A 77 -64.94 -22.03 -2.58
C ASN A 77 -65.73 -20.75 -2.27
N GLN A 78 -66.07 -20.00 -3.33
CA GLN A 78 -66.77 -18.72 -3.21
C GLN A 78 -68.23 -18.87 -2.76
N ASP A 79 -68.80 -20.07 -2.82
CA ASP A 79 -70.16 -20.35 -2.33
C ASP A 79 -70.22 -20.46 -0.79
N ASP A 80 -69.07 -20.57 -0.10
CA ASP A 80 -69.01 -20.68 1.36
C ASP A 80 -69.15 -19.34 2.11
N VAL A 81 -69.55 -18.28 1.40
CA VAL A 81 -69.89 -16.98 1.99
C VAL A 81 -71.23 -16.98 2.74
N SER A 82 -72.15 -17.90 2.42
CA SER A 82 -73.43 -18.01 3.13
C SER A 82 -73.99 -19.43 3.07
N TYR A 83 -74.49 -19.94 4.20
CA TYR A 83 -75.04 -21.29 4.28
C TYR A 83 -75.84 -21.50 5.58
N THR A 84 -76.54 -22.63 5.66
CA THR A 84 -77.24 -23.08 6.87
C THR A 84 -76.68 -24.43 7.31
N LEU A 85 -76.50 -24.60 8.61
CA LEU A 85 -76.16 -25.86 9.26
C LEU A 85 -77.30 -26.28 10.19
N GLU A 86 -77.80 -27.50 10.04
CA GLU A 86 -78.70 -28.08 11.01
C GLU A 86 -77.96 -28.34 12.35
N PRO A 87 -78.67 -28.52 13.48
CA PRO A 87 -78.03 -28.85 14.75
C PRO A 87 -77.07 -30.05 14.63
N GLU A 88 -75.89 -29.93 15.24
CA GLU A 88 -74.78 -30.91 15.18
C GLU A 88 -74.05 -31.00 13.82
N GLU A 89 -74.51 -30.32 12.77
CA GLU A 89 -73.77 -30.26 11.51
C GLU A 89 -72.53 -29.37 11.59
N GLU A 90 -71.56 -29.71 10.76
CA GLU A 90 -70.31 -28.98 10.62
C GLU A 90 -70.00 -28.71 9.14
N ARG A 91 -69.25 -27.65 8.89
CA ARG A 91 -68.71 -27.32 7.57
C ARG A 91 -67.27 -26.87 7.69
N THR A 92 -66.42 -27.41 6.83
CA THR A 92 -65.03 -26.97 6.69
C THR A 92 -64.95 -25.83 5.70
N ILE A 93 -64.30 -24.74 6.11
CA ILE A 93 -64.04 -23.56 5.28
C ILE A 93 -62.56 -23.56 4.93
N GLU A 94 -62.25 -23.62 3.64
CA GLU A 94 -60.88 -23.57 3.12
C GLU A 94 -60.52 -22.15 2.66
N VAL A 95 -59.40 -21.65 3.16
CA VAL A 95 -58.89 -20.30 2.90
C VAL A 95 -57.49 -20.42 2.29
N ILE A 96 -57.25 -19.68 1.22
CA ILE A 96 -55.95 -19.53 0.57
C ILE A 96 -55.30 -18.25 1.08
N PHE A 97 -54.10 -18.36 1.65
CA PHE A 97 -53.18 -17.25 1.87
C PHE A 97 -52.23 -17.12 0.68
N THR A 98 -52.20 -15.96 0.04
CA THR A 98 -51.24 -15.60 -1.01
C THR A 98 -50.59 -14.28 -0.60
N PRO A 99 -49.37 -14.31 -0.03
CA PRO A 99 -48.68 -13.09 0.37
C PRO A 99 -48.41 -12.21 -0.86
N ILE A 100 -48.86 -10.96 -0.79
CA ILE A 100 -48.63 -9.92 -1.82
C ILE A 100 -47.62 -8.87 -1.37
N GLU A 101 -47.28 -8.86 -0.08
CA GLU A 101 -46.29 -7.97 0.54
C GLU A 101 -45.30 -8.79 1.38
N GLU A 102 -44.14 -8.22 1.66
CA GLU A 102 -43.08 -8.85 2.44
C GLU A 102 -43.34 -8.76 3.95
N GLY A 103 -42.85 -9.74 4.71
CA GLY A 103 -42.92 -9.73 6.18
C GLY A 103 -44.26 -10.22 6.77
N GLU A 104 -44.53 -9.84 8.02
CA GLU A 104 -45.72 -10.31 8.76
C GLU A 104 -47.04 -9.80 8.17
N VAL A 105 -48.01 -10.71 8.02
CA VAL A 105 -49.35 -10.46 7.50
C VAL A 105 -50.40 -10.86 8.54
N GLN A 106 -51.37 -9.99 8.80
CA GLN A 106 -52.49 -10.25 9.71
C GLN A 106 -53.86 -9.79 9.20
N ALA A 107 -54.84 -10.68 9.25
CA ALA A 107 -56.24 -10.40 8.95
C ALA A 107 -57.20 -11.21 9.84
N GLN A 108 -58.52 -10.99 9.69
CA GLN A 108 -59.56 -11.79 10.31
C GLN A 108 -60.59 -12.23 9.28
N ALA A 109 -61.01 -13.49 9.34
CA ALA A 109 -62.24 -13.95 8.70
C ALA A 109 -63.41 -13.75 9.68
N ILE A 110 -64.36 -12.88 9.33
CA ILE A 110 -65.55 -12.62 10.15
C ILE A 110 -66.75 -13.34 9.54
N LEU A 111 -67.35 -14.26 10.31
CA LEU A 111 -68.60 -14.93 10.01
C LEU A 111 -69.75 -14.19 10.68
N SER A 112 -70.66 -13.63 9.88
CA SER A 112 -71.92 -13.06 10.36
C SER A 112 -72.98 -14.16 10.42
N SER A 113 -73.61 -14.37 11.57
CA SER A 113 -74.58 -15.44 11.76
C SER A 113 -75.78 -15.04 12.63
N ASN A 114 -76.79 -15.91 12.66
CA ASN A 114 -77.93 -15.81 13.58
C ASN A 114 -77.63 -16.36 15.00
N ASP A 115 -76.35 -16.59 15.36
CA ASP A 115 -75.96 -16.99 16.71
C ASP A 115 -76.53 -16.02 17.76
N TYR A 116 -77.12 -16.60 18.81
CA TYR A 116 -77.81 -15.86 19.86
C TYR A 116 -76.92 -14.91 20.69
N TYR A 117 -75.65 -15.26 20.90
CA TYR A 117 -74.67 -14.50 21.68
C TYR A 117 -73.58 -13.83 20.83
N ALA A 118 -73.24 -14.41 19.68
CA ALA A 118 -72.08 -14.07 18.86
C ALA A 118 -72.47 -13.90 17.39
N ALA A 119 -73.29 -12.87 17.11
CA ALA A 119 -73.73 -12.55 15.75
C ALA A 119 -72.57 -12.36 14.75
N ASN A 120 -71.36 -12.02 15.24
CA ASN A 120 -70.11 -12.03 14.47
C ASN A 120 -69.08 -12.89 15.20
N THR A 121 -68.57 -13.92 14.54
CA THR A 121 -67.49 -14.77 15.05
C THR A 121 -66.26 -14.61 14.16
N ALA A 122 -65.09 -14.40 14.76
CA ALA A 122 -63.86 -14.13 14.04
C ALA A 122 -62.88 -15.30 14.15
N VAL A 123 -62.20 -15.60 13.04
CA VAL A 123 -61.01 -16.44 12.98
C VAL A 123 -59.82 -15.54 12.63
N THR A 124 -58.78 -15.55 13.46
CA THR A 124 -57.57 -14.76 13.21
C THR A 124 -56.71 -15.49 12.18
N LEU A 125 -56.23 -14.76 11.17
CA LEU A 125 -55.35 -15.28 10.13
C LEU A 125 -54.00 -14.56 10.24
N THR A 126 -52.91 -15.30 10.39
CA THR A 126 -51.54 -14.78 10.41
C THR A 126 -50.66 -15.55 9.44
N GLY A 127 -49.63 -14.90 8.91
CA GLY A 127 -48.59 -15.54 8.12
C GLY A 127 -47.43 -14.58 7.88
N GLU A 128 -46.39 -15.05 7.22
CA GLU A 128 -45.25 -14.24 6.79
C GLU A 128 -45.04 -14.43 5.29
N GLY A 129 -44.90 -13.31 4.57
CA GLY A 129 -44.48 -13.29 3.17
C GLY A 129 -42.97 -13.36 3.00
N PRO A 130 -42.50 -13.59 1.76
CA PRO A 130 -41.08 -13.53 1.42
C PRO A 130 -40.50 -12.15 1.73
N GLN A 131 -39.31 -12.09 2.32
CA GLN A 131 -38.60 -10.86 2.66
C GLN A 131 -37.13 -10.99 2.30
N SER A 132 -36.63 -10.04 1.52
CA SER A 132 -35.22 -9.91 1.14
C SER A 132 -34.63 -8.69 1.85
N GLU A 133 -33.59 -8.90 2.67
CA GLU A 133 -32.97 -7.80 3.41
C GLU A 133 -31.49 -8.05 3.64
N LEU A 134 -30.64 -7.24 3.02
CA LEU A 134 -29.21 -7.20 3.30
C LEU A 134 -28.92 -6.22 4.43
N LYS A 135 -28.04 -6.61 5.33
CA LYS A 135 -27.50 -5.76 6.39
C LYS A 135 -25.99 -5.77 6.37
N ILE A 136 -25.39 -4.58 6.49
CA ILE A 136 -23.93 -4.40 6.63
C ILE A 136 -23.62 -4.00 8.07
N THR A 137 -22.74 -4.76 8.74
CA THR A 137 -22.36 -4.49 10.14
C THR A 137 -20.83 -4.57 10.34
N PRO A 138 -20.21 -3.64 11.07
CA PRO A 138 -20.79 -2.41 11.62
C PRO A 138 -21.03 -1.33 10.54
N ASN A 139 -21.91 -0.37 10.84
CA ASN A 139 -22.16 0.79 9.99
C ASN A 139 -22.54 1.99 10.88
N PRO A 140 -21.63 2.97 11.13
CA PRO A 140 -20.29 3.10 10.54
C PRO A 140 -19.26 2.09 11.09
N TYR A 141 -18.19 1.86 10.34
CA TYR A 141 -16.94 1.24 10.82
C TYR A 141 -15.93 2.34 11.12
N ASP A 142 -15.38 2.35 12.34
CA ASP A 142 -14.39 3.33 12.78
C ASP A 142 -13.07 2.62 13.04
N PHE A 143 -12.04 2.96 12.26
CA PHE A 143 -10.68 2.45 12.41
C PHE A 143 -9.96 3.09 13.61
N GLY A 144 -10.46 4.23 14.12
CA GLY A 144 -9.80 5.01 15.16
C GLY A 144 -8.56 5.74 14.66
N ASP A 145 -7.61 5.96 15.57
CA ASP A 145 -6.32 6.58 15.26
C ASP A 145 -5.36 5.50 14.74
N VAL A 146 -4.88 5.66 13.51
CA VAL A 146 -3.98 4.72 12.84
C VAL A 146 -2.66 5.40 12.53
N LEU A 147 -1.55 4.74 12.87
CA LEU A 147 -0.21 5.29 12.63
C LEU A 147 0.05 5.36 11.12
N ILE A 148 0.50 6.51 10.64
CA ILE A 148 0.88 6.67 9.22
C ILE A 148 2.04 5.71 8.91
N GLY A 149 1.89 4.91 7.84
CA GLY A 149 2.77 3.81 7.50
C GLY A 149 2.38 2.45 8.08
N CYS A 150 1.38 2.41 8.97
CA CYS A 150 0.84 1.19 9.56
C CYS A 150 -0.62 0.98 9.17
N GLY A 151 -0.83 0.54 7.93
CA GLY A 151 -2.14 0.16 7.44
C GLY A 151 -2.91 -0.73 8.40
N GLN A 152 -4.18 -0.44 8.61
CA GLN A 152 -5.05 -1.22 9.49
C GLN A 152 -6.12 -1.94 8.70
N ILE A 153 -6.31 -3.22 8.98
CA ILE A 153 -7.38 -4.03 8.38
C ILE A 153 -8.63 -3.94 9.26
N GLY A 154 -9.78 -3.75 8.62
CA GLY A 154 -11.10 -3.75 9.23
C GLY A 154 -12.06 -4.67 8.49
N GLU A 155 -12.99 -5.28 9.23
CA GLU A 155 -13.92 -6.27 8.69
C GLU A 155 -15.36 -5.75 8.74
N LEU A 156 -16.04 -5.85 7.60
CA LEU A 156 -17.49 -5.64 7.48
C LEU A 156 -18.16 -6.97 7.17
N THR A 157 -19.27 -7.24 7.85
CA THR A 157 -20.11 -8.41 7.60
C THR A 157 -21.34 -8.02 6.80
N LEU A 158 -21.52 -8.69 5.67
CA LEU A 158 -22.75 -8.74 4.88
C LEU A 158 -23.60 -9.89 5.42
N GLU A 159 -24.82 -9.59 5.88
CA GLU A 159 -25.75 -10.59 6.42
C GLU A 159 -27.09 -10.48 5.70
N ASN A 160 -27.62 -11.62 5.24
CA ASN A 160 -29.01 -11.68 4.83
C ASN A 160 -29.90 -11.89 6.07
N THR A 161 -30.56 -10.83 6.52
CA THR A 161 -31.47 -10.86 7.67
C THR A 161 -32.91 -11.18 7.28
N GLY A 162 -33.18 -11.29 5.97
CA GLY A 162 -34.46 -11.71 5.42
C GLY A 162 -34.67 -13.23 5.47
N ASN A 163 -35.80 -13.66 4.91
CA ASN A 163 -36.21 -15.06 4.83
C ASN A 163 -36.18 -15.62 3.38
N GLU A 164 -35.81 -14.78 2.40
CA GLU A 164 -35.48 -15.17 1.02
C GLU A 164 -33.98 -15.08 0.74
N PRO A 165 -33.43 -15.93 -0.15
CA PRO A 165 -32.07 -15.74 -0.67
C PRO A 165 -31.90 -14.37 -1.34
N ILE A 166 -30.74 -13.76 -1.16
CA ILE A 166 -30.35 -12.53 -1.86
C ILE A 166 -29.09 -12.78 -2.70
N VAL A 167 -28.96 -12.06 -3.81
CA VAL A 167 -27.80 -12.06 -4.68
C VAL A 167 -27.14 -10.69 -4.67
N VAL A 168 -25.93 -10.62 -4.11
CA VAL A 168 -25.06 -9.46 -4.22
C VAL A 168 -24.40 -9.47 -5.59
N SER A 169 -24.63 -8.41 -6.36
CA SER A 169 -24.18 -8.28 -7.75
C SER A 169 -22.96 -7.36 -7.91
N GLU A 170 -22.79 -6.40 -6.99
CA GLU A 170 -21.69 -5.44 -7.00
C GLU A 170 -21.27 -5.08 -5.57
N ILE A 171 -19.97 -4.98 -5.35
CA ILE A 171 -19.36 -4.38 -4.16
C ILE A 171 -18.30 -3.41 -4.67
N SER A 172 -18.39 -2.16 -4.25
CA SER A 172 -17.45 -1.10 -4.63
C SER A 172 -17.16 -0.18 -3.45
N HIS A 173 -16.04 0.52 -3.49
CA HIS A 173 -15.60 1.42 -2.43
C HIS A 173 -15.20 2.77 -3.01
N SER A 174 -15.39 3.86 -2.26
CA SER A 174 -14.87 5.18 -2.63
C SER A 174 -13.34 5.16 -2.73
N GLU A 175 -12.76 5.66 -3.82
CA GLU A 175 -11.30 5.80 -3.98
C GLU A 175 -10.67 6.64 -2.85
N GLY A 176 -9.44 6.32 -2.46
CA GLY A 176 -8.68 7.07 -1.43
C GLY A 176 -7.81 6.17 -0.56
N VAL A 177 -7.70 6.53 0.72
CA VAL A 177 -6.93 5.83 1.77
C VAL A 177 -7.62 4.58 2.33
N PHE A 178 -8.83 4.27 1.82
CA PHE A 178 -9.57 3.06 2.17
C PHE A 178 -9.69 2.18 0.93
N SER A 179 -9.40 0.88 1.04
CA SER A 179 -9.46 -0.05 -0.09
C SER A 179 -10.02 -1.42 0.29
N ILE A 180 -10.69 -2.10 -0.65
CA ILE A 180 -11.13 -3.49 -0.45
C ILE A 180 -9.93 -4.41 -0.65
N THR A 181 -9.59 -5.16 0.39
CA THR A 181 -8.45 -6.10 0.37
C THR A 181 -8.90 -7.51 0.06
N SER A 182 -10.09 -7.90 0.54
CA SER A 182 -10.64 -9.23 0.35
C SER A 182 -12.16 -9.20 0.36
N MET A 183 -12.77 -9.97 -0.54
CA MET A 183 -14.21 -10.20 -0.58
C MET A 183 -14.51 -11.50 -1.33
N SER A 184 -15.74 -12.00 -1.21
CA SER A 184 -16.20 -13.15 -1.99
C SER A 184 -16.37 -12.82 -3.48
N GLU A 185 -16.25 -13.83 -4.34
CA GLU A 185 -16.53 -13.70 -5.78
C GLU A 185 -18.01 -13.31 -6.02
N LEU A 186 -18.23 -12.45 -7.01
CA LEU A 186 -19.56 -11.98 -7.42
C LEU A 186 -20.00 -12.65 -8.74
N PRO A 187 -21.31 -12.93 -8.92
CA PRO A 187 -22.39 -12.68 -7.98
C PRO A 187 -22.37 -13.64 -6.77
N LEU A 188 -22.64 -13.10 -5.58
CA LEU A 188 -22.65 -13.84 -4.31
C LEU A 188 -24.09 -14.09 -3.85
N GLU A 189 -24.49 -15.34 -3.73
CA GLU A 189 -25.78 -15.72 -3.15
C GLU A 189 -25.65 -15.91 -1.63
N LEU A 190 -26.48 -15.19 -0.86
CA LEU A 190 -26.62 -15.34 0.58
C LEU A 190 -27.99 -15.91 0.91
N LEU A 191 -28.02 -17.15 1.41
CA LEU A 191 -29.23 -17.75 1.98
C LEU A 191 -29.67 -17.01 3.25
N PRO A 192 -30.92 -17.17 3.71
CA PRO A 192 -31.38 -16.59 4.97
C PRO A 192 -30.44 -16.90 6.15
N GLY A 193 -30.00 -15.86 6.86
CA GLY A 193 -29.04 -15.93 7.96
C GLY A 193 -27.60 -16.24 7.55
N ALA A 194 -27.30 -16.37 6.25
CA ALA A 194 -25.93 -16.52 5.77
C ALA A 194 -25.19 -15.17 5.83
N THR A 195 -23.88 -15.26 6.07
CA THR A 195 -22.99 -14.11 6.15
C THR A 195 -21.83 -14.24 5.18
N SER A 196 -21.30 -13.10 4.77
CA SER A 196 -20.03 -12.99 4.05
C SER A 196 -19.24 -11.79 4.56
N MET A 197 -17.92 -11.87 4.51
CA MET A 197 -17.02 -10.83 5.01
C MET A 197 -16.44 -10.03 3.84
N VAL A 198 -16.27 -8.73 4.08
CA VAL A 198 -15.51 -7.80 3.25
C VAL A 198 -14.41 -7.22 4.13
N GLU A 199 -13.16 -7.49 3.79
CA GLU A 199 -11.99 -6.91 4.46
C GLU A 199 -11.59 -5.62 3.75
N LEU A 200 -11.46 -4.56 4.53
CA LEU A 200 -11.00 -3.24 4.10
C LEU A 200 -9.64 -2.95 4.73
N THR A 201 -8.77 -2.24 4.03
CA THR A 201 -7.56 -1.64 4.60
C THR A 201 -7.71 -0.13 4.63
N TYR A 202 -7.32 0.48 5.76
CA TYR A 202 -7.17 1.93 5.93
C TYR A 202 -5.68 2.29 6.05
N ASP A 203 -5.18 3.06 5.09
CA ASP A 203 -3.78 3.50 4.97
C ASP A 203 -3.69 5.04 5.00
N PRO A 204 -3.73 5.68 6.19
CA PRO A 204 -3.65 7.13 6.26
C PRO A 204 -2.28 7.65 5.82
N THR A 205 -2.28 8.82 5.16
CA THR A 205 -1.07 9.51 4.70
C THR A 205 -0.84 10.85 5.39
N GLU A 206 -1.84 11.38 6.11
CA GLU A 206 -1.81 12.70 6.75
C GLU A 206 -2.50 12.66 8.12
N GLU A 207 -2.18 13.59 9.02
CA GLU A 207 -2.83 13.73 10.34
C GLU A 207 -4.21 14.40 10.25
N VAL A 208 -5.06 13.86 9.37
CA VAL A 208 -6.41 14.36 9.10
C VAL A 208 -7.40 13.22 9.25
N GLY A 209 -8.65 13.56 9.61
CA GLY A 209 -9.73 12.59 9.63
C GLY A 209 -10.20 12.26 8.21
N ASP A 210 -10.25 10.97 7.91
CA ASP A 210 -10.69 10.44 6.62
C ASP A 210 -12.08 9.82 6.73
N SER A 211 -12.81 9.81 5.60
CA SER A 211 -14.08 9.10 5.47
C SER A 211 -14.20 8.41 4.12
N GLY A 212 -14.69 7.18 4.13
CA GLY A 212 -14.94 6.36 2.95
C GLY A 212 -16.37 5.80 2.93
N THR A 213 -16.80 5.24 1.80
CA THR A 213 -18.08 4.54 1.72
C THR A 213 -17.96 3.26 0.89
N LEU A 214 -18.27 2.12 1.53
CA LEU A 214 -18.55 0.86 0.87
C LEU A 214 -19.99 0.90 0.31
N THR A 215 -20.15 0.61 -0.98
CA THR A 215 -21.43 0.47 -1.66
C THR A 215 -21.63 -0.98 -2.08
N VAL A 216 -22.80 -1.55 -1.77
CA VAL A 216 -23.16 -2.93 -2.10
C VAL A 216 -24.50 -2.94 -2.82
N VAL A 217 -24.56 -3.58 -3.99
CA VAL A 217 -25.78 -3.72 -4.78
C VAL A 217 -26.29 -5.16 -4.69
N ALA A 218 -27.46 -5.33 -4.12
CA ALA A 218 -28.16 -6.61 -4.00
C ALA A 218 -29.53 -6.55 -4.71
N ASP A 219 -30.15 -7.70 -4.92
CA ASP A 219 -31.50 -7.83 -5.46
C ASP A 219 -32.59 -7.82 -4.36
N ASP A 220 -32.29 -7.18 -3.23
CA ASP A 220 -33.26 -6.97 -2.16
C ASP A 220 -34.13 -5.72 -2.39
N THR A 221 -35.07 -5.45 -1.48
CA THR A 221 -36.01 -4.32 -1.60
C THR A 221 -35.35 -2.94 -1.68
N LEU A 222 -34.21 -2.76 -1.00
CA LEU A 222 -33.49 -1.49 -0.99
C LEU A 222 -32.59 -1.34 -2.22
N GLY A 223 -32.07 -2.45 -2.74
CA GLY A 223 -31.20 -2.54 -3.89
C GLY A 223 -29.77 -2.09 -3.60
N THR A 224 -29.57 -0.82 -3.23
CA THR A 224 -28.24 -0.26 -2.94
C THR A 224 -28.07 0.03 -1.45
N HIS A 225 -27.08 -0.62 -0.85
CA HIS A 225 -26.67 -0.45 0.54
C HIS A 225 -25.37 0.33 0.61
N SER A 226 -25.21 1.11 1.68
CA SER A 226 -23.98 1.84 1.95
C SER A 226 -23.55 1.68 3.40
N ALA A 227 -22.24 1.53 3.62
CA ALA A 227 -21.63 1.58 4.93
C ALA A 227 -20.55 2.66 4.98
N LEU A 228 -20.60 3.51 6.00
CA LEU A 228 -19.63 4.58 6.21
C LEU A 228 -18.38 4.04 6.92
N GLN A 229 -17.19 4.43 6.44
CA GLN A 229 -15.91 4.18 7.10
C GLN A 229 -15.31 5.50 7.58
N MET A 230 -14.67 5.49 8.74
CA MET A 230 -13.96 6.65 9.30
C MET A 230 -12.67 6.20 9.96
N GLY A 231 -11.69 7.10 10.01
CA GLY A 231 -10.42 6.92 10.71
C GLY A 231 -9.65 8.23 10.75
N ALA A 232 -8.57 8.28 11.52
CA ALA A 232 -7.64 9.42 11.51
C ALA A 232 -6.19 8.93 11.49
N GLY A 233 -5.36 9.53 10.63
CA GLY A 233 -3.92 9.34 10.68
C GLY A 233 -3.29 10.01 11.89
N VAL A 234 -2.30 9.37 12.50
CA VAL A 234 -1.45 9.95 13.55
C VAL A 234 0.03 9.62 13.28
N LEU A 235 0.95 10.54 13.60
CA LEU A 235 2.39 10.27 13.47
C LEU A 235 2.92 9.60 14.74
N ALA A 236 3.81 8.61 14.58
CA ALA A 236 4.58 8.02 15.70
C ALA A 236 5.54 9.04 16.36
N GLY A 237 5.82 10.14 15.65
CA GLY A 237 6.75 11.19 16.01
C GLY A 237 7.60 11.59 14.80
N VAL A 238 7.94 12.88 14.68
CA VAL A 238 8.79 13.38 13.59
C VAL A 238 10.24 13.43 14.07
N VAL A 239 11.12 12.79 13.32
CA VAL A 239 12.58 12.91 13.44
C VAL A 239 13.05 14.05 12.55
N GLU A 240 13.87 14.94 13.11
CA GLU A 240 14.58 15.99 12.35
C GLU A 240 16.07 15.67 12.35
N GLN A 241 16.67 15.63 11.17
CA GLN A 241 18.12 15.54 10.97
C GLN A 241 18.62 16.74 10.19
N ILE A 242 19.77 17.28 10.62
CA ILE A 242 20.38 18.47 10.04
C ILE A 242 21.84 18.16 9.68
N TRP A 243 22.21 18.54 8.47
CA TRP A 243 23.59 18.58 7.98
C TRP A 243 23.93 20.00 7.61
N ASP A 244 25.06 20.48 8.11
CA ASP A 244 25.66 21.73 7.68
C ASP A 244 26.82 21.39 6.75
N ASN A 245 26.66 21.67 5.45
CA ASN A 245 27.73 21.46 4.48
C ASN A 245 28.89 22.39 4.84
N ALA A 246 30.09 21.84 4.97
CA ALA A 246 31.25 22.62 5.30
C ALA A 246 31.51 23.70 4.22
N ILE A 247 32.03 24.84 4.66
CA ILE A 247 32.63 25.84 3.77
C ILE A 247 34.07 25.38 3.55
N ASP A 248 34.53 25.39 2.30
CA ASP A 248 35.86 24.90 1.95
C ASP A 248 36.09 23.42 2.37
N PRO A 249 35.18 22.47 2.03
CA PRO A 249 35.29 21.08 2.44
C PRO A 249 36.56 20.42 1.86
N PRO A 250 37.23 19.55 2.61
CA PRO A 250 38.37 18.82 2.06
C PRO A 250 37.94 17.82 0.97
N SER A 251 38.79 17.61 -0.03
CA SER A 251 38.52 16.72 -1.17
C SER A 251 39.76 15.91 -1.56
N ASP A 252 39.60 14.59 -1.71
CA ASP A 252 40.65 13.68 -2.14
C ASP A 252 40.30 13.12 -3.51
N ILE A 253 41.08 13.46 -4.53
CA ILE A 253 40.75 13.19 -5.93
C ILE A 253 41.82 12.30 -6.53
N MET A 254 41.41 11.14 -7.03
CA MET A 254 42.28 10.22 -7.73
C MET A 254 41.94 10.23 -9.22
N PHE A 255 42.95 10.41 -10.07
CA PHE A 255 42.83 10.14 -11.50
C PHE A 255 43.41 8.77 -11.83
N ALA A 256 42.71 7.99 -12.64
CA ALA A 256 43.24 6.84 -13.34
C ALA A 256 42.96 7.04 -14.82
N VAL A 257 44.01 6.97 -15.64
CA VAL A 257 43.94 7.28 -17.07
C VAL A 257 44.50 6.09 -17.81
N ASP A 258 43.76 5.63 -18.80
CA ASP A 258 44.19 4.61 -19.73
C ASP A 258 45.35 5.13 -20.58
N HIS A 259 46.41 4.33 -20.67
CA HIS A 259 47.66 4.65 -21.36
C HIS A 259 47.86 3.83 -22.64
N SER A 260 46.78 3.22 -23.14
CA SER A 260 46.76 2.55 -24.43
C SER A 260 47.16 3.51 -25.56
N CYS A 261 47.54 2.95 -26.71
CA CYS A 261 48.04 3.74 -27.83
C CYS A 261 46.99 4.68 -28.45
N SER A 262 45.70 4.43 -28.24
CA SER A 262 44.61 5.30 -28.71
C SER A 262 44.40 6.50 -27.79
N MET A 263 44.78 6.41 -26.52
CA MET A 263 44.52 7.45 -25.50
C MET A 263 45.49 8.63 -25.49
N SER A 264 46.48 8.69 -26.39
CA SER A 264 47.58 9.67 -26.30
C SER A 264 47.11 11.14 -26.38
N ASP A 265 46.10 11.44 -27.18
CA ASP A 265 45.47 12.76 -27.29
C ASP A 265 44.51 13.04 -26.14
N ASP A 266 43.78 12.05 -25.65
CA ASP A 266 42.89 12.18 -24.48
C ASP A 266 43.66 12.37 -23.18
N ALA A 267 44.72 11.61 -22.93
CA ALA A 267 45.64 11.83 -21.82
C ALA A 267 46.30 13.23 -21.89
N SER A 268 46.61 13.70 -23.10
CA SER A 268 47.07 15.08 -23.33
C SER A 268 45.97 16.11 -23.04
N ALA A 269 44.71 15.81 -23.33
CA ALA A 269 43.56 16.65 -22.99
C ALA A 269 43.36 16.74 -21.47
N VAL A 270 43.48 15.64 -20.73
CA VAL A 270 43.46 15.63 -19.25
C VAL A 270 44.59 16.49 -18.67
N ALA A 271 45.82 16.27 -19.14
CA ALA A 271 46.98 17.05 -18.70
C ALA A 271 46.82 18.56 -18.97
N SER A 272 46.35 18.93 -20.17
CA SER A 272 46.22 20.34 -20.56
C SER A 272 45.08 21.08 -19.85
N ASN A 273 44.01 20.39 -19.44
CA ASN A 273 42.86 20.98 -18.79
C ASN A 273 42.92 20.96 -17.25
N PHE A 274 43.93 20.33 -16.65
CA PHE A 274 44.07 20.27 -15.20
C PHE A 274 44.05 21.65 -14.50
N SER A 275 44.66 22.67 -15.12
CA SER A 275 44.59 24.04 -14.55
C SER A 275 43.17 24.64 -14.57
N SER A 276 42.36 24.27 -15.56
CA SER A 276 40.94 24.65 -15.63
C SER A 276 40.16 23.96 -14.52
N PHE A 277 40.40 22.65 -14.33
CA PHE A 277 39.81 21.86 -13.25
C PHE A 277 40.13 22.45 -11.87
N ILE A 278 41.39 22.73 -11.56
CA ILE A 278 41.78 23.39 -10.30
C ILE A 278 41.13 24.77 -10.15
N GLY A 279 41.00 25.52 -11.26
CA GLY A 279 40.29 26.80 -11.27
C GLY A 279 38.82 26.65 -10.85
N GLN A 280 38.11 25.66 -11.39
CA GLN A 280 36.72 25.39 -11.01
C GLN A 280 36.63 24.86 -9.58
N LEU A 281 37.50 23.92 -9.21
CA LEU A 281 37.56 23.35 -7.86
C LEU A 281 37.76 24.44 -6.80
N SER A 282 38.59 25.45 -7.08
CA SER A 282 38.85 26.56 -6.15
C SER A 282 37.63 27.44 -5.83
N ASN A 283 36.54 27.32 -6.58
CA ASN A 283 35.26 27.95 -6.25
C ASN A 283 34.55 27.27 -5.08
N TYR A 284 34.92 26.03 -4.76
CA TYR A 284 34.26 25.19 -3.74
C TYR A 284 35.24 24.72 -2.67
N SER A 285 36.48 24.39 -3.03
CA SER A 285 37.50 23.91 -2.11
C SER A 285 38.91 24.32 -2.52
N ASN A 286 39.65 24.80 -1.55
CA ASN A 286 41.09 25.01 -1.55
C ASN A 286 41.81 23.97 -0.67
N ASP A 287 41.10 23.03 -0.05
CA ASP A 287 41.68 21.93 0.74
C ASP A 287 41.62 20.58 0.00
N TRP A 288 42.24 20.53 -1.17
CA TRP A 288 42.26 19.33 -2.00
C TRP A 288 43.60 18.58 -1.94
N GLN A 289 43.50 17.26 -2.12
CA GLN A 289 44.62 16.39 -2.47
C GLN A 289 44.31 15.69 -3.78
N ILE A 290 45.30 15.60 -4.68
CA ILE A 290 45.15 14.91 -5.96
C ILE A 290 46.30 13.94 -6.17
N MET A 291 45.98 12.73 -6.60
CA MET A 291 46.98 11.76 -7.06
C MET A 291 46.59 11.14 -8.40
N VAL A 292 47.58 10.61 -9.12
CA VAL A 292 47.36 9.80 -10.33
C VAL A 292 47.74 8.37 -9.99
N GLY A 293 46.76 7.47 -9.88
CA GLY A 293 47.03 6.05 -9.62
C GLY A 293 47.47 5.34 -10.90
N PHE A 294 48.38 4.38 -10.75
CA PHE A 294 48.99 3.70 -11.90
C PHE A 294 49.40 2.26 -11.58
N GLY A 295 49.29 1.39 -12.59
CA GLY A 295 49.89 0.07 -12.57
C GLY A 295 49.27 -0.93 -11.61
N GLU A 296 49.79 -2.15 -11.71
CA GLU A 296 49.40 -3.32 -10.92
C GLU A 296 49.60 -3.20 -9.40
N GLN A 297 50.37 -2.21 -8.95
CA GLN A 297 50.62 -1.96 -7.53
C GLN A 297 49.70 -0.88 -6.97
N GLY A 298 48.93 -0.17 -7.81
CA GLY A 298 48.08 0.95 -7.42
C GLY A 298 48.87 2.11 -6.80
N CYS A 299 50.17 2.25 -7.06
CA CYS A 299 50.95 3.31 -6.47
C CYS A 299 50.81 4.60 -7.30
N ASN A 300 50.75 5.74 -6.61
CA ASN A 300 50.63 7.02 -7.29
C ASN A 300 51.88 7.39 -8.11
N LEU A 301 51.65 8.06 -9.23
CA LEU A 301 52.66 8.75 -10.01
C LEU A 301 52.76 10.21 -9.56
N GLY A 302 53.98 10.69 -9.36
CA GLY A 302 54.25 12.10 -9.08
C GLY A 302 54.01 12.58 -7.64
N GLY A 303 53.51 11.72 -6.74
CA GLY A 303 53.21 12.07 -5.36
C GLY A 303 51.77 12.55 -5.16
N ILE A 304 51.39 12.72 -3.89
CA ILE A 304 50.12 13.37 -3.52
C ILE A 304 50.29 14.88 -3.65
N LEU A 305 49.54 15.47 -4.57
CA LEU A 305 49.57 16.89 -4.91
C LEU A 305 48.55 17.66 -4.07
N ASN A 306 48.88 18.89 -3.69
CA ASN A 306 47.99 19.81 -2.98
C ASN A 306 48.35 21.27 -3.34
N PRO A 307 47.59 22.30 -2.93
CA PRO A 307 47.88 23.70 -3.27
C PRO A 307 49.26 24.19 -2.84
N ASN A 308 49.87 23.54 -1.84
CA ASN A 308 51.20 23.88 -1.32
C ASN A 308 52.34 23.14 -2.04
N THR A 309 52.02 22.19 -2.94
CA THR A 309 53.00 21.40 -3.67
C THR A 309 53.60 22.23 -4.81
N PRO A 310 54.92 22.49 -4.82
CA PRO A 310 55.53 23.29 -5.88
C PRO A 310 55.37 22.62 -7.25
N ASN A 311 54.95 23.39 -8.26
CA ASN A 311 54.76 22.90 -9.63
C ASN A 311 53.78 21.71 -9.75
N TYR A 312 52.74 21.65 -8.90
CA TYR A 312 51.75 20.57 -8.94
C TYR A 312 51.12 20.40 -10.32
N VAL A 313 50.90 21.49 -11.07
CA VAL A 313 50.34 21.42 -12.44
C VAL A 313 51.23 20.59 -13.37
N THR A 314 52.53 20.93 -13.44
CA THR A 314 53.48 20.22 -14.29
C THR A 314 53.70 18.78 -13.80
N THR A 315 53.65 18.56 -12.49
CA THR A 315 53.79 17.22 -11.91
C THR A 315 52.61 16.33 -12.30
N PHE A 316 51.39 16.84 -12.18
CA PHE A 316 50.18 16.15 -12.64
C PHE A 316 50.23 15.85 -14.13
N GLN A 317 50.59 16.86 -14.94
CA GLN A 317 50.71 16.72 -16.40
C GLN A 317 51.65 15.59 -16.81
N ASN A 318 52.83 15.52 -16.20
CA ASN A 318 53.79 14.45 -16.47
C ASN A 318 53.28 13.07 -16.01
N SER A 319 52.55 13.03 -14.89
CA SER A 319 52.03 11.80 -14.31
C SER A 319 50.91 11.20 -15.16
N VAL A 320 49.98 12.04 -15.65
CA VAL A 320 48.90 11.60 -16.54
C VAL A 320 49.42 11.24 -17.93
N GLN A 321 50.37 11.97 -18.49
CA GLN A 321 50.94 11.66 -19.80
C GLN A 321 51.79 10.39 -19.81
N CYS A 322 52.29 10.00 -18.63
CA CYS A 322 53.11 8.81 -18.42
C CYS A 322 54.19 8.63 -19.51
N ASP A 323 54.94 9.72 -19.78
CA ASP A 323 56.00 9.66 -20.79
C ASP A 323 57.18 8.80 -20.30
N TRP A 324 58.04 8.32 -21.21
CA TRP A 324 59.17 7.45 -20.84
C TRP A 324 60.25 8.13 -19.98
N SER A 325 60.12 9.44 -19.70
CA SER A 325 60.99 10.14 -18.76
C SER A 325 60.58 9.93 -17.31
N VAL A 326 59.31 9.57 -17.06
CA VAL A 326 58.84 9.07 -15.76
C VAL A 326 59.37 7.64 -15.58
N PRO A 327 60.17 7.34 -14.53
CA PRO A 327 60.82 6.05 -14.36
C PRO A 327 59.86 4.86 -14.37
N GLU A 328 58.70 5.02 -13.74
CA GLU A 328 57.61 4.05 -13.62
C GLU A 328 56.94 3.76 -14.96
N CYS A 329 56.84 4.78 -15.83
CA CYS A 329 56.27 4.69 -17.18
C CYS A 329 57.27 4.21 -18.24
N ASN A 330 58.52 3.96 -17.85
CA ASN A 330 59.55 3.53 -18.79
C ASN A 330 59.51 1.99 -18.94
N PRO A 331 59.07 1.45 -20.10
CA PRO A 331 58.92 0.01 -20.29
C PRO A 331 60.25 -0.75 -20.18
N PHE A 332 61.40 -0.06 -20.34
CA PHE A 332 62.73 -0.65 -20.17
C PHE A 332 63.12 -0.85 -18.69
N ASN A 333 62.46 -0.18 -17.75
CA ASN A 333 62.72 -0.32 -16.32
C ASN A 333 61.97 -1.49 -15.69
N PHE A 334 60.77 -1.83 -16.18
CA PHE A 334 59.86 -2.79 -15.52
C PHE A 334 59.40 -3.98 -16.37
N GLY A 335 59.73 -4.04 -17.66
CA GLY A 335 59.66 -5.29 -18.44
C GLY A 335 58.28 -5.67 -19.01
N SER A 336 57.24 -4.85 -18.84
CA SER A 336 56.00 -4.86 -19.64
C SER A 336 55.36 -3.48 -19.65
N SER A 337 54.52 -3.22 -20.66
CA SER A 337 53.45 -2.21 -20.60
C SER A 337 52.53 -2.51 -19.40
N ASP A 338 51.79 -1.53 -18.90
CA ASP A 338 50.92 -1.71 -17.75
C ASP A 338 49.84 -2.75 -18.10
N PRO A 339 49.73 -3.88 -17.37
CA PRO A 339 48.73 -4.91 -17.69
C PRO A 339 47.29 -4.47 -17.38
N TYR A 340 47.10 -3.30 -16.77
CA TYR A 340 45.80 -2.73 -16.39
C TYR A 340 45.48 -1.41 -17.11
N GLU A 341 46.06 -1.17 -18.30
CA GLU A 341 45.77 0.02 -19.14
C GLU A 341 44.25 0.27 -19.27
N GLU A 342 43.47 -0.80 -19.45
CA GLU A 342 42.01 -0.74 -19.68
C GLU A 342 41.20 -1.19 -18.44
N ALA A 343 41.85 -1.42 -17.30
CA ALA A 343 41.25 -2.00 -16.09
C ALA A 343 41.28 -1.01 -14.91
N LEU A 344 40.78 0.20 -15.13
CA LEU A 344 41.01 1.34 -14.24
C LEU A 344 40.32 1.22 -12.88
N LEU A 345 39.21 0.48 -12.75
CA LEU A 345 38.60 0.19 -11.45
C LEU A 345 39.47 -0.72 -10.58
N THR A 346 40.24 -1.63 -11.18
CA THR A 346 41.25 -2.40 -10.43
C THR A 346 42.36 -1.47 -9.94
N THR A 347 42.87 -0.60 -10.82
CA THR A 347 43.88 0.41 -10.44
C THR A 347 43.37 1.33 -9.34
N ALA A 348 42.11 1.77 -9.42
CA ALA A 348 41.45 2.57 -8.41
C ALA A 348 41.33 1.84 -7.07
N SER A 349 40.73 0.64 -7.05
CA SER A 349 40.59 -0.16 -5.83
C SER A 349 41.95 -0.40 -5.16
N LEU A 350 42.97 -0.82 -5.91
CA LEU A 350 44.32 -1.02 -5.39
C LEU A 350 44.95 0.27 -4.85
N SER A 351 44.73 1.40 -5.54
CA SER A 351 45.29 2.67 -5.09
C SER A 351 44.67 3.13 -3.78
N ILE A 352 43.37 2.92 -3.60
CA ILE A 352 42.65 3.26 -2.37
C ILE A 352 42.98 2.28 -1.23
N GLU A 353 43.14 1.00 -1.53
CA GLU A 353 43.61 0.01 -0.54
C GLU A 353 44.99 0.38 0.02
N ASN A 354 45.90 0.85 -0.84
CA ASN A 354 47.29 1.20 -0.50
C ASN A 354 47.47 2.59 0.18
N THR A 355 46.46 3.10 0.86
CA THR A 355 46.47 4.42 1.53
C THR A 355 46.82 4.36 3.02
N ASP A 356 46.99 3.15 3.59
CA ASP A 356 47.26 3.00 5.01
C ASP A 356 48.69 3.47 5.38
N PRO A 357 48.94 3.82 6.65
CA PRO A 357 50.26 4.24 7.10
C PRO A 357 51.35 3.20 6.78
N GLY A 358 52.29 3.59 5.90
CA GLY A 358 53.42 2.75 5.48
C GLY A 358 53.31 2.19 4.06
N GLU A 359 52.18 2.37 3.40
CA GLU A 359 51.95 2.01 2.00
C GLU A 359 52.30 3.16 1.04
N CYS A 360 52.27 2.91 -0.27
CA CYS A 360 52.77 3.87 -1.25
C CYS A 360 51.89 5.11 -1.43
N ASN A 361 50.60 5.05 -1.08
CA ASN A 361 49.69 6.20 -1.11
C ASN A 361 49.35 6.71 0.30
N ALA A 362 50.19 6.38 1.29
CA ALA A 362 50.00 6.79 2.67
C ALA A 362 49.83 8.32 2.78
N GLY A 363 48.71 8.72 3.39
CA GLY A 363 48.36 10.13 3.61
C GLY A 363 47.47 10.77 2.56
N PHE A 364 47.04 10.02 1.53
CA PHE A 364 46.06 10.49 0.53
C PHE A 364 44.64 10.54 1.09
N MET A 365 44.15 9.41 1.63
CA MET A 365 42.74 9.28 2.04
C MET A 365 42.52 9.85 3.44
N ARG A 366 41.82 10.98 3.51
CA ARG A 366 41.38 11.65 4.75
C ARG A 366 39.98 11.19 5.12
N GLU A 367 39.69 11.16 6.42
CA GLU A 367 38.42 10.66 6.94
C GLU A 367 37.24 11.59 6.57
N ASP A 368 37.46 12.90 6.67
CA ASP A 368 36.48 13.96 6.45
C ASP A 368 36.42 14.51 5.02
N ALA A 369 37.30 14.06 4.12
CA ALA A 369 37.31 14.47 2.73
C ALA A 369 36.43 13.58 1.84
N LEU A 370 35.73 14.17 0.86
CA LEU A 370 35.07 13.38 -0.18
C LEU A 370 36.13 12.67 -1.03
N LEU A 371 35.98 11.36 -1.24
CA LEU A 371 36.84 10.62 -2.16
C LEU A 371 36.22 10.63 -3.55
N HIS A 372 36.89 11.27 -4.51
CA HIS A 372 36.45 11.31 -5.90
C HIS A 372 37.46 10.62 -6.82
N ILE A 373 37.02 9.59 -7.53
CA ILE A 373 37.83 8.85 -8.49
C ILE A 373 37.38 9.24 -9.89
N VAL A 374 38.29 9.72 -10.73
CA VAL A 374 38.04 10.10 -12.12
C VAL A 374 38.76 9.12 -13.03
N LEU A 375 37.99 8.33 -13.77
CA LEU A 375 38.44 7.30 -14.69
C LEU A 375 38.39 7.83 -16.12
N VAL A 376 39.41 7.60 -16.94
CA VAL A 376 39.46 8.11 -18.31
C VAL A 376 39.95 7.02 -19.25
N SER A 377 39.08 6.50 -20.12
CA SER A 377 39.40 5.42 -21.07
C SER A 377 38.49 5.47 -22.29
N ASP A 378 39.01 5.14 -23.47
CA ASP A 378 38.25 4.99 -24.71
C ASP A 378 37.74 3.55 -24.92
N GLU A 379 37.95 2.67 -23.94
CA GLU A 379 37.58 1.25 -23.96
C GLU A 379 36.69 0.87 -22.75
N PRO A 380 35.98 -0.27 -22.80
CA PRO A 380 35.23 -0.77 -21.64
C PRO A 380 36.16 -1.15 -20.49
N GLU A 381 35.63 -1.18 -19.27
CA GLU A 381 36.33 -1.70 -18.10
C GLU A 381 36.68 -3.20 -18.27
N GLN A 382 37.98 -3.54 -18.15
CA GLN A 382 38.51 -4.90 -18.38
C GLN A 382 39.04 -5.60 -17.13
N SER A 383 38.73 -5.08 -15.94
CA SER A 383 39.04 -5.73 -14.67
C SER A 383 38.54 -7.17 -14.63
N ALA A 384 39.33 -8.04 -14.00
CA ALA A 384 38.95 -9.44 -13.81
C ALA A 384 37.78 -9.59 -12.82
N GLN A 385 37.58 -8.62 -11.92
CA GLN A 385 36.44 -8.54 -11.02
C GLN A 385 35.34 -7.65 -11.62
N ASP A 386 34.10 -7.93 -11.24
CA ASP A 386 32.95 -7.11 -11.63
C ASP A 386 33.05 -5.69 -11.08
N TRP A 387 32.59 -4.71 -11.86
CA TRP A 387 32.67 -3.28 -11.52
C TRP A 387 32.04 -2.98 -10.15
N GLN A 388 30.92 -3.65 -9.80
CA GLN A 388 30.21 -3.40 -8.56
C GLN A 388 31.03 -3.87 -7.37
N THR A 389 31.71 -5.02 -7.51
CA THR A 389 32.59 -5.56 -6.47
C THR A 389 33.75 -4.60 -6.17
N LEU A 390 34.32 -3.96 -7.20
CA LEU A 390 35.41 -3.00 -7.04
C LEU A 390 34.92 -1.68 -6.43
N ALA A 391 33.76 -1.18 -6.85
CA ALA A 391 33.13 0.00 -6.26
C ALA A 391 32.80 -0.24 -4.77
N ASP A 392 32.25 -1.39 -4.42
CA ASP A 392 31.93 -1.79 -3.05
C ASP A 392 33.19 -1.88 -2.17
N GLN A 393 34.33 -2.35 -2.72
CA GLN A 393 35.61 -2.37 -2.01
C GLN A 393 36.08 -0.96 -1.67
N ILE A 394 36.03 -0.03 -2.63
CA ILE A 394 36.39 1.38 -2.43
C ILE A 394 35.48 2.01 -1.37
N ILE A 395 34.17 1.79 -1.47
CA ILE A 395 33.17 2.27 -0.51
C ILE A 395 33.45 1.71 0.88
N ALA A 396 33.72 0.40 0.99
CA ALA A 396 34.03 -0.26 2.25
C ALA A 396 35.32 0.29 2.89
N LYS A 397 36.35 0.56 2.08
CA LYS A 397 37.61 1.14 2.54
C LYS A 397 37.43 2.58 3.02
N LYS A 398 36.61 3.39 2.35
CA LYS A 398 36.24 4.75 2.79
C LYS A 398 35.30 4.75 4.00
N GLY A 399 34.47 3.72 4.14
CA GLY A 399 33.52 3.55 5.24
C GLY A 399 32.16 4.23 5.07
N SER A 400 31.92 4.92 3.94
CA SER A 400 30.64 5.56 3.65
C SER A 400 30.42 5.70 2.14
N ALA A 401 29.31 5.16 1.63
CA ALA A 401 28.93 5.26 0.21
C ALA A 401 28.67 6.72 -0.21
N GLY A 402 28.08 7.53 0.67
CA GLY A 402 27.86 8.96 0.43
C GLY A 402 29.14 9.77 0.31
N MET A 403 30.29 9.22 0.75
CA MET A 403 31.60 9.87 0.71
C MET A 403 32.50 9.40 -0.45
N VAL A 404 31.97 8.61 -1.39
CA VAL A 404 32.70 8.11 -2.57
C VAL A 404 31.96 8.50 -3.84
N ARG A 405 32.67 9.15 -4.76
CA ARG A 405 32.22 9.43 -6.12
C ARG A 405 33.17 8.73 -7.10
N ILE A 406 32.63 8.00 -8.05
CA ILE A 406 33.37 7.49 -9.21
C ILE A 406 32.79 8.23 -10.40
N SER A 407 33.61 8.98 -11.11
CA SER A 407 33.26 9.64 -12.36
C SER A 407 34.06 9.02 -13.49
N ALA A 408 33.51 9.07 -14.69
CA ALA A 408 34.18 8.54 -15.86
C ALA A 408 34.08 9.49 -17.06
N ILE A 409 35.19 9.60 -17.78
CA ILE A 409 35.26 10.20 -19.11
C ILE A 409 35.53 9.03 -20.07
N ALA A 410 34.46 8.51 -20.66
CA ALA A 410 34.52 7.28 -21.46
C ALA A 410 33.57 7.32 -22.65
N GLY A 411 33.57 6.27 -23.47
CA GLY A 411 32.65 6.20 -24.61
C GLY A 411 31.19 5.99 -24.20
N ASP A 412 30.27 6.62 -24.93
CA ASP A 412 28.86 6.75 -24.52
C ASP A 412 28.17 5.40 -24.27
N TYR A 413 27.50 5.25 -23.14
CA TYR A 413 26.65 4.09 -22.88
C TYR A 413 25.30 4.21 -23.62
N PRO A 414 24.79 3.14 -24.29
CA PRO A 414 25.31 1.77 -24.35
C PRO A 414 26.06 1.42 -25.65
N SER A 415 26.54 2.38 -26.43
CA SER A 415 26.94 2.14 -27.84
C SER A 415 28.33 2.62 -28.25
N GLY A 416 29.09 3.21 -27.33
CA GLY A 416 30.30 3.96 -27.64
C GLY A 416 29.97 5.29 -28.33
N CYS A 417 31.02 6.01 -28.74
CA CYS A 417 30.86 7.32 -29.36
C CYS A 417 31.78 7.50 -30.56
N GLN A 418 31.40 8.42 -31.46
CA GLN A 418 32.24 8.84 -32.58
C GLN A 418 31.98 10.31 -32.92
N SER A 419 33.04 11.12 -32.89
CA SER A 419 33.03 12.54 -33.24
C SER A 419 34.24 12.88 -34.12
N GLY A 420 34.01 13.00 -35.43
CA GLY A 420 35.09 13.22 -36.38
C GLY A 420 36.07 12.05 -36.41
N SER A 421 37.32 12.28 -36.03
CA SER A 421 38.36 11.26 -35.91
C SER A 421 38.47 10.65 -34.51
N ASN A 422 37.79 11.21 -33.50
CA ASN A 422 37.76 10.66 -32.15
C ASN A 422 36.64 9.59 -32.07
N SER A 423 36.95 8.42 -31.53
CA SER A 423 36.01 7.33 -31.34
C SER A 423 36.41 6.50 -30.13
N ALA A 424 35.43 6.06 -29.36
CA ALA A 424 35.62 5.19 -28.21
C ALA A 424 34.58 4.07 -28.23
N ASP A 425 34.98 2.90 -27.76
CA ASP A 425 34.08 1.80 -27.47
C ASP A 425 33.19 2.15 -26.27
N VAL A 426 32.15 1.35 -26.03
CA VAL A 426 31.21 1.60 -24.92
C VAL A 426 31.93 1.49 -23.58
N GLY A 427 31.84 2.53 -22.73
CA GLY A 427 32.39 2.56 -21.37
C GLY A 427 31.64 1.70 -20.36
N THR A 428 31.31 0.46 -20.72
CA THR A 428 30.64 -0.51 -19.83
C THR A 428 31.50 -0.75 -18.59
N GLY A 429 30.89 -0.87 -17.42
CA GLY A 429 31.52 -0.93 -16.11
C GLY A 429 31.79 0.46 -15.53
N TYR A 430 32.36 1.38 -16.32
CA TYR A 430 32.59 2.76 -15.90
C TYR A 430 31.28 3.56 -15.76
N TRP A 431 30.35 3.40 -16.72
CA TRP A 431 29.04 4.04 -16.67
C TRP A 431 28.24 3.59 -15.46
N GLU A 432 28.20 2.28 -15.22
CA GLU A 432 27.50 1.67 -14.09
C GLU A 432 28.10 2.12 -12.75
N ALA A 433 29.43 2.07 -12.60
CA ALA A 433 30.11 2.54 -11.39
C ALA A 433 29.87 4.04 -11.14
N SER A 434 29.82 4.84 -12.20
CA SER A 434 29.53 6.26 -12.08
C SER A 434 28.11 6.52 -11.60
N ASN A 435 27.13 5.84 -12.20
CA ASN A 435 25.74 5.95 -11.79
C ASN A 435 25.50 5.40 -10.37
N TYR A 436 26.18 4.30 -10.00
CA TYR A 436 26.06 3.67 -8.68
C TYR A 436 26.54 4.57 -7.54
N THR A 437 27.54 5.39 -7.80
CA THR A 437 28.13 6.31 -6.80
C THR A 437 27.69 7.75 -6.97
N ASN A 438 26.75 8.02 -7.87
CA ASN A 438 26.27 9.36 -8.26
C ASN A 438 27.39 10.31 -8.73
N GLY A 439 28.42 9.76 -9.41
CA GLY A 439 29.44 10.56 -10.08
C GLY A 439 29.03 11.01 -11.47
N VAL A 440 29.95 11.73 -12.13
CA VAL A 440 29.72 12.35 -13.43
C VAL A 440 30.21 11.43 -14.54
N PHE A 441 29.36 11.17 -15.52
CA PHE A 441 29.75 10.47 -16.75
C PHE A 441 29.81 11.44 -17.93
N LEU A 442 30.99 11.61 -18.54
CA LEU A 442 31.21 12.47 -19.69
C LEU A 442 31.65 11.66 -20.91
N SER A 443 31.16 12.06 -22.07
CA SER A 443 31.55 11.46 -23.35
C SER A 443 32.97 11.87 -23.73
N ILE A 444 33.89 10.92 -23.83
CA ILE A 444 35.29 11.17 -24.25
C ILE A 444 35.38 11.71 -25.69
N CYS A 445 34.45 11.33 -26.57
CA CYS A 445 34.40 11.85 -27.95
C CYS A 445 33.84 13.27 -28.07
N SER A 446 33.21 13.78 -27.00
CA SER A 446 32.66 15.14 -26.96
C SER A 446 33.71 16.15 -26.49
N ALA A 447 33.35 17.44 -26.45
CA ALA A 447 34.17 18.45 -25.79
C ALA A 447 34.03 18.33 -24.25
N TRP A 448 34.39 17.18 -23.69
CA TRP A 448 34.33 16.91 -22.25
C TRP A 448 35.16 17.93 -21.46
N ALA A 449 36.20 18.48 -22.07
CA ALA A 449 37.05 19.52 -21.48
C ALA A 449 36.43 20.93 -21.50
N ASP A 450 35.20 21.09 -21.99
CA ASP A 450 34.50 22.37 -21.95
C ASP A 450 34.30 22.85 -20.49
N PRO A 451 34.34 24.18 -20.23
CA PRO A 451 34.28 24.71 -18.87
C PRO A 451 33.11 24.23 -18.02
N ALA A 452 31.94 24.00 -18.63
CA ALA A 452 30.74 23.50 -17.94
C ALA A 452 30.88 22.04 -17.49
N ASN A 453 31.52 21.19 -18.30
CA ASN A 453 31.75 19.79 -17.96
C ASN A 453 32.84 19.64 -16.89
N ILE A 454 33.87 20.49 -16.96
CA ILE A 454 34.92 20.57 -15.93
C ILE A 454 34.35 21.08 -14.60
N GLU A 455 33.38 22.00 -14.64
CA GLU A 455 32.64 22.47 -13.46
C GLU A 455 31.86 21.32 -12.81
N LEU A 456 31.15 20.49 -13.59
CA LEU A 456 30.47 19.29 -13.05
C LEU A 456 31.42 18.33 -12.33
N LEU A 457 32.59 18.03 -12.91
CA LEU A 457 33.60 17.19 -12.26
C LEU A 457 34.14 17.84 -10.97
N ALA A 458 34.33 19.15 -10.96
CA ALA A 458 34.77 19.87 -9.78
C ALA A 458 33.69 19.85 -8.67
N GLU A 459 32.43 20.07 -9.01
CA GLU A 459 31.29 19.97 -8.09
C GLU A 459 31.17 18.57 -7.48
N ALA A 460 31.26 17.52 -8.30
CA ALA A 460 31.26 16.13 -7.83
C ALA A 460 32.46 15.78 -6.95
N SER A 461 33.52 16.61 -6.93
CA SER A 461 34.68 16.41 -6.06
C SER A 461 34.46 16.92 -4.63
N VAL A 462 33.42 17.71 -4.38
CA VAL A 462 33.29 18.50 -3.14
C VAL A 462 31.88 18.52 -2.55
N LEU A 463 30.84 18.53 -3.39
CA LEU A 463 29.47 18.67 -2.92
C LEU A 463 28.92 17.33 -2.46
N LEU A 464 28.29 17.34 -1.28
CA LEU A 464 27.53 16.19 -0.79
C LEU A 464 26.13 16.20 -1.40
N ASP A 465 25.78 15.15 -2.11
CA ASP A 465 24.44 14.93 -2.65
C ASP A 465 23.62 13.91 -1.84
N THR A 466 24.26 13.18 -0.92
CA THR A 466 23.68 12.04 -0.22
C THR A 466 23.70 12.28 1.29
N TYR A 467 22.53 12.17 1.91
CA TYR A 467 22.31 12.49 3.33
C TYR A 467 21.69 11.27 4.04
N PRO A 468 22.48 10.47 4.77
CA PRO A 468 22.04 9.20 5.34
C PRO A 468 21.13 9.38 6.56
N LEU A 469 19.98 8.73 6.54
CA LEU A 469 19.02 8.80 7.63
C LEU A 469 19.43 7.86 8.78
N ASN A 470 19.16 8.28 10.01
CA ASN A 470 19.50 7.51 11.21
C ASN A 470 18.63 6.25 11.37
N THR A 471 17.39 6.31 10.86
CA THR A 471 16.40 5.23 10.91
C THR A 471 15.65 5.18 9.60
N GLU A 472 15.10 4.02 9.26
CA GLU A 472 14.24 3.85 8.10
C GLU A 472 12.98 4.73 8.23
N PRO A 473 12.68 5.59 7.25
CA PRO A 473 11.51 6.46 7.26
C PRO A 473 10.27 5.76 6.68
N VAL A 474 9.08 6.27 7.04
CA VAL A 474 7.89 6.12 6.20
C VAL A 474 8.02 7.09 5.02
N GLU A 475 8.27 6.57 3.82
CA GLU A 475 8.70 7.39 2.66
C GLU A 475 7.78 8.58 2.34
N SER A 476 6.46 8.39 2.44
CA SER A 476 5.46 9.45 2.17
C SER A 476 5.56 10.64 3.12
N THR A 477 6.24 10.48 4.26
CA THR A 477 6.42 11.51 5.28
C THR A 477 7.71 12.32 5.13
N ILE A 478 8.62 11.92 4.23
CA ILE A 478 9.91 12.59 4.05
C ILE A 478 9.69 14.00 3.50
N ARG A 479 10.26 14.98 4.20
CA ARG A 479 10.28 16.40 3.85
C ARG A 479 11.72 16.88 3.87
N VAL A 480 12.19 17.45 2.77
CA VAL A 480 13.57 17.92 2.63
C VAL A 480 13.58 19.44 2.56
N PHE A 481 14.51 20.08 3.25
CA PHE A 481 14.71 21.52 3.24
C PHE A 481 16.17 21.86 2.97
N VAL A 482 16.41 22.78 2.04
CA VAL A 482 17.74 23.35 1.78
C VAL A 482 17.69 24.83 2.14
N ASN A 483 18.49 25.25 3.12
CA ASN A 483 18.50 26.61 3.66
C ASN A 483 17.10 27.10 4.11
N GLY A 484 16.29 26.17 4.62
CA GLY A 484 14.93 26.42 5.11
C GLY A 484 13.83 26.45 4.03
N ALA A 485 14.17 26.27 2.75
CA ALA A 485 13.20 26.15 1.67
C ALA A 485 13.03 24.68 1.26
N GLU A 486 11.79 24.26 1.03
CA GLU A 486 11.49 22.94 0.47
C GLU A 486 11.71 22.98 -1.04
N PRO A 487 12.68 22.22 -1.58
CA PRO A 487 12.89 22.17 -3.01
C PRO A 487 11.81 21.34 -3.70
N SER A 488 11.71 21.47 -5.02
CA SER A 488 10.79 20.64 -5.82
C SER A 488 11.10 19.14 -5.66
N ALA A 489 10.07 18.30 -5.61
CA ALA A 489 10.22 16.86 -5.36
C ALA A 489 10.96 16.09 -6.48
N ASP A 490 11.21 16.71 -7.64
CA ASP A 490 11.97 16.12 -8.75
C ASP A 490 13.49 16.27 -8.61
N ILE A 491 13.99 17.06 -7.65
CA ILE A 491 15.44 17.27 -7.48
C ILE A 491 16.10 16.25 -6.54
N TRP A 492 15.30 15.60 -5.70
CA TRP A 492 15.77 14.63 -4.70
C TRP A 492 14.88 13.39 -4.70
N TYR A 493 15.41 12.28 -4.22
CA TYR A 493 14.66 11.05 -3.97
C TYR A 493 15.20 10.36 -2.72
N TYR A 494 14.43 9.43 -2.16
CA TYR A 494 14.89 8.54 -1.09
C TYR A 494 15.38 7.23 -1.70
N ASP A 495 16.59 6.81 -1.34
CA ASP A 495 17.18 5.53 -1.73
C ASP A 495 17.11 4.56 -0.54
N GLU A 496 16.19 3.59 -0.63
CA GLU A 496 15.96 2.56 0.38
C GLU A 496 17.21 1.70 0.62
N SER A 497 18.01 1.44 -0.42
CA SER A 497 19.15 0.52 -0.33
C SER A 497 20.28 1.02 0.57
N ILE A 498 20.37 2.35 0.70
CA ILE A 498 21.36 3.04 1.53
C ILE A 498 20.71 3.92 2.61
N ASN A 499 19.39 3.81 2.80
CA ASN A 499 18.59 4.60 3.74
C ASN A 499 18.96 6.10 3.72
N SER A 500 18.96 6.73 2.54
CA SER A 500 19.48 8.09 2.38
C SER A 500 18.59 8.96 1.48
N VAL A 501 18.57 10.26 1.75
CA VAL A 501 18.05 11.26 0.79
C VAL A 501 19.17 11.62 -0.19
N VAL A 502 18.91 11.50 -1.48
CA VAL A 502 19.87 11.75 -2.57
C VAL A 502 19.37 12.88 -3.47
N PHE A 503 20.22 13.86 -3.73
CA PHE A 503 19.98 14.95 -4.68
C PHE A 503 20.50 14.56 -6.07
N GLY A 504 19.60 14.26 -7.00
CA GLY A 504 19.96 13.96 -8.39
C GLY A 504 20.24 15.21 -9.23
N GLN A 505 19.77 16.38 -8.79
CA GLN A 505 19.97 17.66 -9.45
C GLN A 505 20.07 18.79 -8.43
N SER A 506 20.71 19.91 -8.81
CA SER A 506 20.79 21.11 -7.96
C SER A 506 21.30 20.78 -6.55
N VAL A 507 22.42 20.05 -6.51
CA VAL A 507 23.05 19.56 -5.28
C VAL A 507 23.29 20.73 -4.31
N PRO A 508 23.00 20.56 -3.00
CA PRO A 508 23.23 21.61 -2.02
C PRO A 508 24.70 22.04 -1.99
N GLY A 509 24.95 23.33 -2.23
CA GLY A 509 26.29 23.90 -2.25
C GLY A 509 26.98 23.94 -0.88
N GLU A 510 28.25 24.36 -0.87
CA GLU A 510 28.99 24.60 0.38
C GLU A 510 28.27 25.60 1.30
N GLY A 511 28.43 25.44 2.61
CA GLY A 511 27.77 26.27 3.61
C GLY A 511 26.24 26.14 3.66
N SER A 512 25.63 25.31 2.81
CA SER A 512 24.19 25.05 2.84
C SER A 512 23.83 24.20 4.04
N GLN A 513 22.67 24.49 4.63
CA GLN A 513 22.06 23.61 5.61
C GLN A 513 21.02 22.73 4.91
N VAL A 514 21.19 21.41 5.02
CA VAL A 514 20.20 20.42 4.61
C VAL A 514 19.50 19.90 5.85
N ARG A 515 18.17 19.94 5.86
CA ARG A 515 17.35 19.44 6.96
C ARG A 515 16.33 18.48 6.39
N VAL A 516 16.26 17.28 6.95
CA VAL A 516 15.28 16.25 6.58
C VAL A 516 14.39 15.97 7.78
N GLU A 517 13.09 16.05 7.58
CA GLU A 517 12.05 15.67 8.53
C GLU A 517 11.35 14.40 8.01
N TYR A 518 11.11 13.42 8.88
CA TYR A 518 10.41 12.18 8.52
C TYR A 518 9.86 11.47 9.75
N VAL A 519 8.89 10.59 9.57
CA VAL A 519 8.45 9.64 10.60
C VAL A 519 9.23 8.36 10.48
N PRO A 520 9.83 7.83 11.56
CA PRO A 520 10.51 6.55 11.51
C PRO A 520 9.48 5.42 11.32
N ALA A 521 9.81 4.44 10.48
CA ALA A 521 9.05 3.21 10.38
C ALA A 521 9.04 2.52 11.75
N VAL A 522 7.85 2.33 12.31
CA VAL A 522 7.65 1.65 13.59
C VAL A 522 6.97 0.31 13.36
N PRO A 523 7.20 -0.70 14.21
CA PRO A 523 6.41 -1.92 14.19
C PRO A 523 4.92 -1.58 14.35
N CYS A 524 4.11 -2.05 13.41
CA CYS A 524 2.66 -1.93 13.46
C CYS A 524 2.14 -3.05 14.36
N ASP A 525 1.92 -2.76 15.65
CA ASP A 525 1.39 -3.70 16.64
C ASP A 525 -0.15 -3.70 16.70
#